data_AF-A0A2N3RFW7-F1
#
_entry.id   AF-A0A2N3RFW7-F1
#
_cell.length_a   1.000
_cell.length_b   1.000
_cell.length_c   1.000
_cell.angle_alpha   90.00
_cell.angle_beta   90.00
_cell.angle_gamma   90.00
#
_symmetry.space_group_name_H-M   'P 1'
#
loop_
_entity.id
_entity.type
_entity.pdbx_description
1 polymer ?
#
loop_
_entity_poly.entity_id
_entity_poly.type
_entity_poly.pdbx_seq_one_letter_code
_entity_poly.pdbx_strand_id
1 'polypeptide(L)' 'MICDQCNSADGAAKRRHKLPANFSFSPTEIGSFVTAVPHGAHTINYETALAIYQWLASNNSFNPSPHRGSA' A
#
# COMPACT_ATOMS: atom_id res chain seq x y z
N MET A 1 -10.77 -12.69 -1.37
CA MET A 1 -11.38 -11.99 -2.52
C MET A 1 -11.12 -10.50 -2.30
N ILE A 2 -10.31 -9.86 -3.16
CA ILE A 2 -10.08 -8.41 -3.14
C ILE A 2 -11.15 -7.76 -4.04
N CYS A 3 -11.78 -6.68 -3.60
CA CYS A 3 -12.69 -5.89 -4.45
C CYS A 3 -11.93 -4.79 -5.20
N ASP A 4 -12.49 -4.29 -6.31
CA ASP A 4 -11.88 -3.21 -7.12
C ASP A 4 -11.55 -1.95 -6.31
N GLN A 5 -12.31 -1.69 -5.24
CA GLN A 5 -12.08 -0.56 -4.34
C GLN A 5 -10.80 -0.74 -3.50
N CYS A 6 -10.47 -1.96 -3.09
CA CYS A 6 -9.22 -2.28 -2.39
C CYS A 6 -8.00 -2.14 -3.32
N ASN A 7 -8.11 -2.60 -4.58
CA ASN A 7 -7.06 -2.40 -5.59
C ASN A 7 -6.83 -0.91 -5.88
N SER A 8 -7.91 -0.15 -5.97
CA SER A 8 -7.83 1.30 -6.18
C SER A 8 -7.16 2.00 -5.00
N ALA A 9 -7.41 1.54 -3.77
CA ALA A 9 -6.79 2.10 -2.56
C ALA A 9 -5.29 1.83 -2.46
N ASP A 10 -4.83 0.61 -2.80
CA ASP A 10 -3.39 0.29 -2.90
C ASP A 10 -2.71 1.21 -3.92
N GLY A 11 -3.27 1.34 -5.13
CA GLY A 11 -2.75 2.22 -6.16
C GLY A 11 -2.69 3.69 -5.73
N ALA A 12 -3.74 4.19 -5.08
CA ALA A 12 -3.80 5.56 -4.57
C ALA A 12 -2.75 5.82 -3.47
N ALA A 13 -2.60 4.91 -2.51
CA ALA A 13 -1.62 5.02 -1.44
C ALA A 13 -0.18 5.04 -1.98
N LYS A 14 0.14 4.15 -2.94
CA LYS A 14 1.46 4.12 -3.58
C LYS A 14 1.77 5.40 -4.34
N ARG A 15 0.81 5.93 -5.11
CA ARG A 15 0.98 7.20 -5.84
C ARG A 15 1.16 8.40 -4.92
N ARG A 16 0.41 8.46 -3.81
CA ARG A 16 0.46 9.56 -2.85
C ARG A 16 1.84 9.72 -2.20
N HIS A 17 2.50 8.60 -1.89
CA HIS A 17 3.77 8.56 -1.18
C HIS A 17 4.97 8.17 -2.05
N LYS A 18 4.75 8.01 -3.36
CA LYS A 18 5.78 7.54 -4.33
C LYS A 18 6.44 6.23 -3.89
N LEU A 19 5.63 5.29 -3.39
CA LEU A 19 6.11 3.97 -2.99
C LEU A 19 6.60 3.19 -4.22
N PRO A 20 7.50 2.19 -4.05
CA PRO A 20 8.03 1.40 -5.16
C PRO A 20 6.92 0.74 -5.99
N ALA A 21 7.10 0.69 -7.31
CA ALA A 21 6.11 0.07 -8.22
C ALA A 21 5.93 -1.44 -7.95
N ASN A 22 6.98 -2.10 -7.48
CA ASN A 22 6.97 -3.54 -7.17
C ASN A 22 6.42 -3.85 -5.78
N PHE A 23 6.03 -2.81 -5.02
CA PHE A 23 5.38 -2.97 -3.73
C PHE A 23 3.86 -3.06 -3.93
N SER A 24 3.20 -3.89 -3.13
CA SER A 24 1.74 -3.95 -3.02
C SER A 24 1.37 -4.34 -1.60
N PHE A 25 0.34 -3.70 -1.06
CA PHE A 25 -0.18 -4.05 0.25
C PHE A 25 -0.95 -5.38 0.18
N SER A 26 -0.84 -6.19 1.24
CA SER A 26 -1.67 -7.37 1.41
C SER A 26 -3.14 -6.98 1.69
N PRO A 27 -4.13 -7.85 1.42
CA PRO A 27 -5.54 -7.55 1.71
C PRO A 27 -5.78 -7.10 3.18
N THR A 28 -5.05 -7.70 4.12
CA THR A 28 -5.12 -7.37 5.55
C THR A 28 -4.57 -5.97 5.85
N GLU A 29 -3.46 -5.60 5.22
CA GLU A 29 -2.89 -4.26 5.32
C GLU A 29 -3.82 -3.22 4.70
N ILE A 30 -4.39 -3.49 3.53
CA ILE A 30 -5.37 -2.62 2.87
C ILE A 30 -6.57 -2.38 3.80
N GLY A 31 -7.10 -3.44 4.42
CA GLY A 31 -8.18 -3.32 5.39
C GLY A 31 -7.83 -2.48 6.64
N SER A 32 -6.53 -2.27 6.91
CA SER A 32 -6.08 -1.47 8.05
C SER A 32 -6.06 0.03 7.76
N PHE A 33 -5.92 0.43 6.48
CA PHE A 33 -5.92 1.84 6.08
C PHE A 33 -7.10 2.24 5.20
N VAL A 34 -7.95 1.30 4.78
CA VAL A 34 -9.19 1.55 4.05
C VAL A 34 -10.36 1.42 5.02
N THR A 35 -11.09 2.50 5.22
CA THR A 35 -12.36 2.45 5.93
C THR A 35 -13.49 2.37 4.92
N ALA A 36 -14.24 1.27 4.97
CA ALA A 36 -15.44 1.11 4.17
C ALA A 36 -16.55 2.01 4.72
N VAL A 37 -17.00 2.97 3.91
CA VAL A 37 -18.10 3.86 4.25
C VAL A 37 -19.34 3.36 3.51
N PRO A 38 -20.37 2.87 4.22
CA PRO A 38 -21.65 2.53 3.59
C PRO A 38 -22.24 3.76 2.91
N HIS A 39 -22.68 3.62 1.66
CA HIS A 39 -23.25 4.69 0.84
C HIS A 39 -22.30 5.85 0.49
N GLY A 40 -20.99 5.67 0.61
CA GLY A 40 -19.99 6.69 0.28
C GLY A 40 -18.74 6.14 -0.40
N ALA A 41 -17.85 7.04 -0.79
CA ALA A 41 -16.51 6.65 -1.23
C ALA A 41 -15.72 6.11 -0.03
N HIS A 42 -15.00 5.00 -0.23
CA HIS A 42 -14.07 4.48 0.78
C HIS A 42 -13.05 5.57 1.13
N THR A 43 -12.81 5.78 2.42
CA THR A 43 -11.77 6.70 2.88
C THR A 43 -10.46 5.95 3.03
N ILE A 44 -9.39 6.56 2.52
CA ILE A 44 -8.03 6.01 2.56
C ILE A 44 -7.26 6.81 3.59
N ASN A 45 -6.78 6.15 4.64
CA ASN A 45 -5.84 6.73 5.58
C ASN A 45 -4.41 6.59 5.05
N TYR A 46 -3.96 7.63 4.36
CA TYR A 46 -2.61 7.66 3.79
C TYR A 46 -1.50 7.60 4.84
N GLU A 47 -1.73 8.10 6.05
CA GLU A 47 -0.73 8.07 7.12
C GLU A 47 -0.54 6.64 7.63
N THR A 48 -1.64 5.90 7.85
CA THR A 48 -1.59 4.48 8.20
C THR A 48 -0.92 3.65 7.10
N ALA A 49 -1.23 3.92 5.83
CA ALA A 49 -0.59 3.23 4.70
C ALA A 49 0.93 3.44 4.69
N LEU A 50 1.40 4.67 4.98
CA LEU A 50 2.83 4.96 5.06
C LEU A 50 3.49 4.27 6.26
N ALA A 51 2.84 4.26 7.42
CA ALA A 51 3.35 3.59 8.62
C ALA A 51 3.49 2.08 8.41
N ILE A 52 2.52 1.44 7.75
CA ILE A 52 2.58 0.03 7.38
C ILE A 52 3.77 -0.23 6.44
N TYR A 53 3.94 0.58 5.39
CA TYR A 53 5.07 0.45 4.48
C TYR A 53 6.42 0.57 5.21
N GLN A 54 6.58 1.57 6.07
CA GLN A 54 7.81 1.77 6.85
C GLN A 54 8.08 0.60 7.79
N TRP A 55 7.05 0.05 8.42
CA TRP A 55 7.15 -1.12 9.26
C TRP A 55 7.58 -2.35 8.44
N LEU A 56 6.97 -2.62 7.29
CA LEU A 56 7.35 -3.74 6.40
C LEU A 56 8.78 -3.62 5.87
N ALA A 57 9.19 -2.41 5.49
CA ALA A 57 10.55 -2.12 5.04
C ALA A 57 11.58 -2.32 6.15
N SER A 58 11.24 -1.97 7.39
CA SER A 58 12.12 -2.13 8.55
C SER A 58 12.22 -3.59 9.02
N ASN A 59 11.14 -4.38 8.86
CA ASN A 59 11.08 -5.78 9.27
C ASN A 59 11.53 -6.78 8.17
N ASN A 60 12.27 -6.29 7.17
CA ASN A 60 12.83 -7.07 6.04
C ASN A 60 11.82 -7.99 5.30
N SER A 61 10.52 -7.71 5.45
CA SER A 61 9.45 -8.40 4.71
C SER A 61 9.28 -7.83 3.29
N PHE A 62 10.02 -6.78 2.99
CA PHE A 62 10.14 -6.19 1.67
C PHE A 62 11.61 -6.28 1.25
N ASN A 63 11.88 -6.94 0.12
CA ASN A 63 13.16 -6.81 -0.58
C ASN A 63 12.99 -5.71 -1.64
N PRO A 64 13.23 -4.42 -1.34
CA PRO A 64 13.38 -3.42 -2.37
C PRO A 64 14.65 -3.77 -3.13
N SER A 65 14.53 -4.60 -4.17
CA SER A 65 15.66 -4.82 -5.08
C SER A 65 16.12 -3.44 -5.55
N PRO A 66 17.35 -3.01 -5.21
CA PRO A 66 17.91 -1.84 -5.84
C PRO A 66 18.24 -2.31 -7.25
N HIS A 67 17.41 -2.00 -8.24
CA HIS A 67 17.89 -1.96 -9.61
C HIS A 67 18.87 -0.78 -9.71
N ARG A 68 20.07 -1.00 -9.18
CA ARG A 68 21.30 -0.32 -9.57
C ARG A 68 21.95 -1.27 -10.58
N GLY A 69 22.14 -0.75 -11.80
CA GLY A 69 22.51 -1.52 -12.98
C GLY A 69 23.70 -2.45 -12.77
N SER A 70 23.60 -3.63 -13.39
CA SER A 70 24.75 -4.42 -13.79
C SER A 70 25.36 -3.81 -15.06
N ALA A 71 26.68 -3.98 -15.16
CA ALA A 71 27.62 -3.55 -16.20
C ALA A 71 28.21 -2.14 -16.02
#